data_AF-A0AAC9NW92-F1
#
_entry.id   AF-A0AAC9NW92-F1
#
_cell.length_a   1.000
_cell.length_b   1.000
_cell.length_c   1.000
_cell.angle_alpha   90.00
_cell.angle_beta   90.00
_cell.angle_gamma   90.00
#
_symmetry.space_group_name_H-M   'P 1'
#
loop_
_entity.id
_entity.type
_entity.pdbx_description
1 polymer ?
#
loop_
_entity_poly.entity_id
_entity_poly.type
_entity_poly.pdbx_seq_one_letter_code
_entity_poly.pdbx_strand_id
1 'polypeptide(L)'
;MAVVGVQFLFWSITGVYMVSMNIHYIHGESLVKDDDEKLDLGNIEFPMSALVAEYPNARAISLTQRMGAPIYIVATGANTFSIDAITGAQLPKLNEAAAIAIARYHYAASDEITGSRLIRFSSGMPEELSSRHLPVWQVTFDNVAAPTFYISQQTGEIVTKRHHYWRLFDWMWRFHMAMFGLTVVESKRACFR
;
A
#
# COMPACT_ATOMS: atom_id res chain seq x y z
N MET A 1 -28.20 -7.99 35.09
CA MET A 1 -29.00 -7.94 33.83
C MET A 1 -28.70 -6.70 32.99
N ALA A 2 -28.69 -5.47 33.55
CA ALA A 2 -28.41 -4.26 32.77
C ALA A 2 -27.05 -4.27 32.02
N VAL A 3 -26.00 -4.82 32.63
CA VAL A 3 -24.66 -4.91 32.02
C VAL A 3 -24.66 -5.76 30.74
N VAL A 4 -25.42 -6.86 30.71
CA VAL A 4 -25.52 -7.75 29.53
C VAL A 4 -26.37 -7.09 28.43
N GLY A 5 -27.40 -6.33 28.80
CA GLY A 5 -28.22 -5.58 27.84
C GLY A 5 -27.43 -4.47 27.13
N VAL A 6 -26.63 -3.70 27.87
CA VAL A 6 -25.76 -2.65 27.30
C VAL A 6 -24.69 -3.26 26.39
N GLN A 7 -24.12 -4.41 26.79
CA GLN A 7 -23.20 -5.18 25.95
C GLN A 7 -23.85 -5.58 24.62
N PHE A 8 -25.06 -6.14 24.63
CA PHE A 8 -25.75 -6.50 23.39
C PHE A 8 -26.05 -5.29 22.51
N LEU A 9 -26.43 -4.16 23.10
CA LEU A 9 -26.68 -2.90 22.38
C LEU A 9 -25.46 -2.42 21.60
N PHE A 10 -24.31 -2.32 22.27
CA PHE A 10 -23.06 -1.91 21.61
C PHE A 10 -22.61 -2.90 20.54
N TRP A 11 -22.82 -4.20 20.77
CA TRP A 11 -22.52 -5.23 19.77
C TRP A 11 -23.42 -5.10 18.52
N SER A 12 -24.73 -4.90 18.71
CA SER A 12 -25.67 -4.72 17.59
C SER A 12 -25.38 -3.44 16.80
N ILE A 13 -25.10 -2.32 17.48
CA ILE A 13 -24.77 -1.06 16.81
C ILE A 13 -23.49 -1.19 15.98
N THR A 14 -22.45 -1.83 16.53
CA THR A 14 -21.19 -2.04 15.81
C THR A 14 -21.35 -3.00 14.62
N GLY A 15 -22.16 -4.06 14.76
CA GLY A 15 -22.48 -4.97 13.66
C GLY A 15 -23.24 -4.29 12.52
N VAL A 16 -24.27 -3.49 12.84
CA VAL A 16 -25.03 -2.72 11.84
C VAL A 16 -24.13 -1.73 11.10
N TYR A 17 -23.24 -1.04 11.82
CA TYR A 17 -22.25 -0.15 11.20
C TYR A 17 -21.37 -0.88 10.18
N MET A 18 -20.86 -2.08 10.52
CA MET A 18 -19.98 -2.83 9.62
C MET A 18 -20.69 -3.27 8.34
N VAL A 19 -21.94 -3.70 8.43
CA VAL A 19 -22.74 -4.11 7.26
C VAL A 19 -23.13 -2.91 6.39
N SER A 20 -23.35 -1.75 7.02
CA SER A 20 -23.75 -0.53 6.30
C SER A 20 -22.59 0.16 5.60
N MET A 21 -21.35 -0.08 5.99
CA MET A 21 -20.19 0.59 5.40
C MET A 21 -19.77 -0.08 4.09
N ASN A 22 -19.54 0.74 3.06
CA ASN A 22 -19.04 0.25 1.79
C ASN A 22 -17.60 -0.24 1.91
N ILE A 23 -17.39 -1.52 1.58
CA ILE A 23 -16.09 -2.18 1.71
C ILE A 23 -15.03 -1.58 0.78
N HIS A 24 -15.39 -1.14 -0.42
CA HIS A 24 -14.45 -0.53 -1.39
C HIS A 24 -13.95 0.83 -0.91
N TYR A 25 -14.82 1.61 -0.26
CA TYR A 25 -14.42 2.86 0.37
C TYR A 25 -13.44 2.61 1.51
N ILE A 26 -13.73 1.64 2.39
CA ILE A 26 -12.85 1.28 3.52
C ILE A 26 -11.48 0.80 3.04
N HIS A 27 -11.41 0.06 1.93
CA HIS A 27 -10.16 -0.40 1.34
C HIS A 27 -9.33 0.73 0.71
N GLY A 28 -9.93 1.91 0.52
CA GLY A 28 -9.25 3.06 -0.06
C GLY A 28 -8.99 2.88 -1.56
N GLU A 29 -9.76 2.04 -2.25
CA GLU A 29 -9.66 1.89 -3.71
C GLU A 29 -9.94 3.23 -4.38
N SER A 30 -10.96 3.95 -3.90
CA SER A 30 -11.30 5.32 -4.35
C SER A 30 -10.25 6.40 -4.06
N LEU A 31 -9.24 6.14 -3.21
CA LEU A 31 -8.20 7.14 -2.91
C LEU A 31 -7.19 7.28 -4.04
N VAL A 32 -7.07 6.25 -4.87
CA VAL A 32 -6.11 6.22 -5.97
C VAL A 32 -6.88 6.25 -7.26
N LYS A 33 -6.35 6.96 -8.25
CA LYS A 33 -6.89 6.91 -9.61
C LYS A 33 -6.89 5.46 -10.07
N ASP A 34 -7.93 5.04 -10.77
CA ASP A 34 -7.90 3.79 -11.52
C ASP A 34 -6.88 3.96 -12.66
N ASP A 35 -5.61 3.80 -12.33
CA ASP A 35 -4.50 3.77 -13.27
C ASP A 35 -4.45 2.36 -13.88
N ASP A 36 -5.54 1.97 -14.53
CA ASP A 36 -5.60 0.88 -15.51
C ASP A 36 -4.91 1.35 -16.82
N GLU A 37 -3.82 2.11 -16.66
CA GLU A 37 -2.98 2.62 -17.72
C GLU A 37 -2.24 1.40 -18.27
N LYS A 38 -2.77 0.88 -19.39
CA LYS A 38 -2.23 -0.31 -20.03
C LYS A 38 -0.74 -0.09 -20.28
N LEU A 39 0.08 -1.02 -19.80
CA LEU A 39 1.50 -1.10 -20.11
C LEU A 39 1.71 -0.92 -21.61
N ASP A 40 2.29 0.22 -22.01
CA ASP A 40 2.65 0.46 -23.41
C ASP A 40 3.93 -0.30 -23.72
N LEU A 41 3.73 -1.55 -24.17
CA LEU A 41 4.80 -2.45 -24.55
C LEU A 41 5.53 -1.96 -25.82
N GLY A 42 4.97 -1.02 -26.57
CA GLY A 42 5.57 -0.45 -27.78
C GLY A 42 6.70 0.53 -27.49
N ASN A 43 6.75 1.09 -26.29
CA ASN A 43 7.74 2.08 -25.87
C ASN A 43 8.93 1.46 -25.08
N ILE A 44 9.12 0.15 -25.22
CA ILE A 44 10.21 -0.59 -24.57
C ILE A 44 11.35 -0.73 -25.57
N GLU A 45 12.41 0.06 -25.40
CA GLU A 45 13.58 0.02 -26.27
C GLU A 45 14.66 -0.95 -25.76
N PHE A 46 14.69 -1.22 -24.46
CA PHE A 46 15.69 -2.12 -23.87
C PHE A 46 15.21 -3.59 -23.88
N PRO A 47 15.88 -4.50 -24.61
CA PRO A 47 15.41 -5.86 -24.75
C PRO A 47 15.64 -6.67 -23.47
N MET A 48 14.62 -7.43 -23.06
CA MET A 48 14.69 -8.31 -21.89
C MET A 48 15.84 -9.33 -21.97
N SER A 49 16.26 -9.73 -23.18
CA SER A 49 17.41 -10.61 -23.38
C SER A 49 18.75 -9.98 -22.96
N ALA A 50 18.95 -8.67 -23.19
CA ALA A 50 20.11 -7.95 -22.71
C ALA A 50 20.10 -7.83 -21.19
N LEU A 51 18.92 -7.60 -20.60
CA LEU A 51 18.74 -7.54 -19.15
C LEU A 51 19.12 -8.85 -18.45
N VAL A 52 18.70 -9.99 -19.01
CA VAL A 52 19.05 -11.32 -18.47
C VAL A 52 20.55 -11.60 -18.60
N ALA A 53 21.18 -11.14 -19.69
CA ALA A 53 22.62 -11.28 -19.88
C ALA A 53 23.43 -10.42 -18.89
N GLU A 54 22.95 -9.22 -18.58
CA GLU A 54 23.59 -8.30 -17.64
C GLU A 54 23.37 -8.69 -16.17
N TYR A 55 22.23 -9.31 -15.85
CA TYR A 55 21.89 -9.79 -14.51
C TYR A 55 21.65 -11.31 -14.49
N PRO A 56 22.69 -12.14 -14.70
CA PRO A 56 22.53 -13.60 -14.73
C PRO A 56 22.14 -14.20 -13.38
N ASN A 57 22.32 -13.44 -12.29
CA ASN A 57 21.93 -13.82 -10.92
C ASN A 57 20.51 -13.38 -10.53
N ALA A 58 19.73 -12.82 -11.46
CA ALA A 58 18.34 -12.44 -11.22
C ALA A 58 17.48 -13.69 -10.97
N ARG A 59 16.72 -13.68 -9.86
CA ARG A 59 15.75 -14.73 -9.54
C ARG A 59 14.37 -14.44 -10.10
N ALA A 60 14.01 -13.16 -10.16
CA ALA A 60 12.77 -12.70 -10.74
C ALA A 60 13.01 -11.37 -11.45
N ILE A 61 12.39 -11.23 -12.62
CA ILE A 61 12.35 -10.01 -13.39
C ILE A 61 10.88 -9.73 -13.67
N SER A 62 10.39 -8.59 -13.24
CA SER A 62 9.05 -8.11 -13.58
C SER A 62 9.14 -6.78 -14.32
N LEU A 63 8.25 -6.60 -15.28
CA LEU A 63 8.05 -5.32 -15.95
C LEU A 63 6.86 -4.64 -15.29
N THR A 64 7.03 -3.38 -14.91
CA THR A 64 5.96 -2.53 -14.38
C THR A 64 6.10 -1.11 -14.93
N GLN A 65 5.24 -0.20 -14.49
CA GLN A 65 5.36 1.23 -14.82
C GLN A 65 5.47 2.06 -13.55
N ARG A 66 6.17 3.18 -13.66
CA ARG A 66 6.27 4.21 -12.63
C ARG A 66 5.85 5.53 -13.26
N MET A 67 4.67 6.03 -12.89
CA MET A 67 4.08 7.26 -13.46
C MET A 67 4.06 7.25 -15.00
N GLY A 68 3.59 6.14 -15.59
CA GLY A 68 3.54 5.93 -17.04
C GLY A 68 4.85 5.45 -17.70
N ALA A 69 6.01 5.62 -17.06
CA ALA A 69 7.29 5.16 -17.62
C ALA A 69 7.55 3.67 -17.34
N PRO A 70 7.87 2.84 -18.36
CA PRO A 70 8.14 1.43 -18.16
C PRO A 70 9.46 1.21 -17.42
N ILE A 71 9.43 0.38 -16.39
CA ILE A 71 10.60 0.02 -15.59
C ILE A 71 10.67 -1.50 -15.38
N TYR A 72 11.88 -2.04 -15.43
CA TYR A 72 12.17 -3.39 -15.01
C TYR A 72 12.51 -3.42 -13.52
N ILE A 73 11.90 -4.36 -12.80
CA ILE A 73 12.24 -4.69 -11.43
C ILE A 73 13.00 -6.01 -11.45
N VAL A 74 14.25 -5.99 -11.00
CA VAL A 74 15.12 -7.17 -10.95
C VAL A 74 15.36 -7.52 -9.49
N ALA A 75 14.94 -8.72 -9.09
CA ALA A 75 15.17 -9.26 -7.76
C ALA A 75 16.27 -10.32 -7.81
N THR A 76 17.39 -10.07 -7.13
CA THR A 76 18.54 -11.00 -7.02
C THR A 76 18.54 -11.81 -5.73
N GLY A 77 17.43 -11.77 -4.97
CA GLY A 77 17.24 -12.48 -3.71
C GLY A 77 17.31 -11.56 -2.49
N ALA A 78 18.48 -11.01 -2.20
CA ALA A 78 18.65 -10.07 -1.07
C ALA A 78 18.35 -8.61 -1.46
N ASN A 79 18.48 -8.27 -2.74
CA ASN A 79 18.30 -6.91 -3.24
C ASN A 79 17.32 -6.89 -4.41
N THR A 80 16.62 -5.76 -4.50
CA THR A 80 15.76 -5.44 -5.63
C THR A 80 16.27 -4.15 -6.26
N PHE A 81 16.39 -4.16 -7.57
CA PHE A 81 16.82 -3.01 -8.38
C PHE A 81 15.71 -2.61 -9.34
N SER A 82 15.58 -1.31 -9.59
CA SER A 82 14.76 -0.79 -10.68
C SER A 82 15.66 -0.32 -11.82
N ILE A 83 15.28 -0.65 -13.04
CA ILE A 83 16.03 -0.36 -14.26
C ILE A 83 15.04 0.28 -15.23
N ASP A 84 15.47 1.34 -15.90
CA ASP A 84 14.67 2.01 -16.91
C ASP A 84 14.55 1.12 -18.16
N ALA A 85 13.32 0.86 -18.63
CA ALA A 85 13.08 -0.06 -19.74
C ALA A 85 13.30 0.58 -21.13
N ILE A 86 13.58 1.88 -21.19
CA ILE A 86 13.94 2.60 -22.42
C ILE A 86 15.46 2.66 -22.52
N THR A 87 16.13 3.17 -21.48
CA THR A 87 17.58 3.40 -21.52
C THR A 87 18.41 2.21 -21.05
N GLY A 88 17.82 1.25 -20.34
CA GLY A 88 18.55 0.18 -19.66
C GLY A 88 19.35 0.64 -18.43
N ALA A 89 19.25 1.92 -18.05
CA ALA A 89 20.00 2.47 -16.93
C ALA A 89 19.42 2.03 -15.58
N GLN A 90 20.28 1.65 -14.64
CA GLN A 90 19.86 1.36 -13.27
C GLN A 90 19.39 2.64 -12.56
N LEU A 91 18.16 2.64 -12.08
CA LEU A 91 17.58 3.77 -11.35
C LEU A 91 18.05 3.78 -9.88
N PRO A 92 18.31 4.97 -9.31
CA PRO A 92 18.61 5.09 -7.89
C PRO A 92 17.38 4.73 -7.05
N LYS A 93 17.64 4.40 -5.77
CA LYS A 93 16.58 4.21 -4.78
C LYS A 93 15.73 5.48 -4.67
N LEU A 94 14.41 5.32 -4.47
CA LEU A 94 13.51 6.46 -4.30
C LEU A 94 13.97 7.36 -3.15
N ASN A 95 14.15 8.65 -3.48
CA ASN A 95 14.26 9.71 -2.50
C ASN A 95 12.84 10.19 -2.09
N GLU A 96 12.81 11.08 -1.10
CA GLU A 96 11.57 11.65 -0.59
C GLU A 96 10.77 12.39 -1.67
N ALA A 97 11.44 13.22 -2.48
CA ALA A 97 10.81 13.98 -3.54
C ALA A 97 10.14 13.08 -4.60
N ALA A 98 10.79 11.98 -5.00
CA ALA A 98 10.21 11.01 -5.91
C ALA A 98 9.03 10.26 -5.29
N ALA A 99 9.11 9.90 -4.01
CA ALA A 99 7.99 9.28 -3.30
C ALA A 99 6.77 10.23 -3.23
N ILE A 100 6.99 11.51 -2.95
CA ILE A 100 5.96 12.56 -2.98
C ILE A 100 5.36 12.69 -4.39
N ALA A 101 6.19 12.72 -5.43
CA ALA A 101 5.72 12.84 -6.81
C ALA A 101 4.83 11.65 -7.21
N ILE A 102 5.25 10.43 -6.86
CA ILE A 102 4.47 9.20 -7.10
C ILE A 102 3.15 9.23 -6.30
N ALA A 103 3.21 9.65 -5.03
CA ALA A 103 2.01 9.77 -4.21
C ALA A 103 0.99 10.73 -4.84
N ARG A 104 1.44 11.90 -5.33
CA ARG A 104 0.59 12.89 -6.01
C ARG A 104 0.06 12.40 -7.35
N TYR A 105 0.87 11.67 -8.11
CA TYR A 105 0.47 11.11 -9.40
C TYR A 105 -0.76 10.21 -9.23
N HIS A 106 -0.66 9.26 -8.29
CA HIS A 106 -1.70 8.27 -8.04
C HIS A 106 -2.87 8.79 -7.19
N TYR A 107 -2.71 9.87 -6.43
CA TYR A 107 -3.79 10.38 -5.58
C TYR A 107 -4.94 10.91 -6.43
N ALA A 108 -6.16 10.45 -6.14
CA ALA A 108 -7.36 10.86 -6.88
C ALA A 108 -7.80 12.31 -6.57
N ALA A 109 -7.50 12.78 -5.35
CA ALA A 109 -7.78 14.15 -4.93
C ALA A 109 -6.54 15.06 -5.06
N SER A 110 -6.69 16.34 -4.73
CA SER A 110 -5.64 17.37 -4.86
C SER A 110 -5.23 17.99 -3.53
N ASP A 111 -5.38 17.25 -2.43
CA ASP A 111 -5.02 17.72 -1.09
C ASP A 111 -3.50 17.87 -0.92
N GLU A 112 -3.09 18.73 0.01
CA GLU A 112 -1.69 18.93 0.34
C GLU A 112 -1.08 17.74 1.08
N ILE A 113 0.25 17.66 1.10
CA ILE A 113 0.97 16.60 1.83
C ILE A 113 1.42 17.18 3.17
N THR A 114 0.91 16.61 4.25
CA THR A 114 1.26 17.00 5.62
C THR A 114 2.63 16.46 6.04
N GLY A 115 3.06 15.34 5.45
CA GLY A 115 4.33 14.73 5.84
C GLY A 115 4.76 13.54 5.00
N SER A 116 6.06 13.30 5.01
CA SER A 116 6.74 12.17 4.40
C SER A 116 7.78 11.62 5.37
N ARG A 117 7.84 10.30 5.53
CA ARG A 117 8.89 9.65 6.33
C ARG A 117 9.30 8.30 5.77
N LEU A 118 10.57 7.97 5.89
CA LEU A 118 11.10 6.67 5.46
C LEU A 118 11.10 5.67 6.63
N ILE A 119 10.38 4.57 6.47
CA ILE A 119 10.34 3.46 7.41
C ILE A 119 11.29 2.38 6.89
N ARG A 120 12.45 2.26 7.54
CA ARG A 120 13.50 1.29 7.17
C ARG A 120 13.44 -0.02 7.94
N PHE A 121 12.97 0.04 9.18
CA PHE A 121 13.04 -1.07 10.14
C PHE A 121 11.66 -1.34 10.74
N SER A 122 11.45 -2.58 11.20
CA SER A 122 10.17 -2.99 11.79
C SER A 122 9.83 -2.26 13.09
N SER A 123 10.84 -1.76 13.81
CA SER A 123 10.66 -1.06 15.10
C SER A 123 9.87 0.26 15.00
N GLY A 124 9.79 0.88 13.82
CA GLY A 124 9.00 2.09 13.57
C GLY A 124 7.77 1.84 12.69
N MET A 125 7.44 0.59 12.44
CA MET A 125 6.41 0.19 11.50
C MET A 125 5.02 0.14 12.15
N PRO A 126 4.00 0.76 11.56
CA PRO A 126 2.60 0.56 11.97
C PRO A 126 2.19 -0.92 11.80
N GLU A 127 1.34 -1.44 12.71
CA GLU A 127 0.80 -2.82 12.61
C GLU A 127 0.03 -3.09 11.31
N GLU A 128 -0.46 -2.03 10.67
CA GLU A 128 -1.19 -2.07 9.41
C GLU A 128 -0.32 -2.35 8.18
N LEU A 129 1.01 -2.24 8.31
CA LEU A 129 1.99 -2.52 7.25
C LEU A 129 2.64 -3.89 7.45
N SER A 130 2.95 -4.60 6.37
CA SER A 130 3.69 -5.86 6.45
C SER A 130 5.19 -5.63 6.30
N SER A 131 5.99 -6.27 7.17
CA SER A 131 7.45 -6.15 7.18
C SER A 131 8.11 -6.61 5.88
N ARG A 132 7.42 -7.41 5.06
CA ARG A 132 7.90 -7.90 3.75
C ARG A 132 8.15 -6.80 2.73
N HIS A 133 7.52 -5.63 2.89
CA HIS A 133 7.62 -4.52 1.94
C HIS A 133 8.68 -3.49 2.32
N LEU A 134 9.35 -3.64 3.47
CA LEU A 134 10.37 -2.71 3.92
C LEU A 134 11.59 -2.74 3.00
N PRO A 135 12.26 -1.60 2.76
CA PRO A 135 11.95 -0.26 3.26
C PRO A 135 10.85 0.48 2.45
N VAL A 136 9.98 1.22 3.14
CA VAL A 136 8.88 2.00 2.52
C VAL A 136 8.91 3.46 2.92
N TRP A 137 8.51 4.33 1.99
CA TRP A 137 8.12 5.70 2.25
C TRP A 137 6.66 5.77 2.65
N GLN A 138 6.38 6.43 3.77
CA GLN A 138 5.03 6.79 4.18
C GLN A 138 4.79 8.26 3.79
N VAL A 139 3.72 8.51 3.04
CA VAL A 139 3.29 9.86 2.65
C VAL A 139 1.87 10.07 3.15
N THR A 140 1.65 11.16 3.90
CA THR A 140 0.34 11.49 4.51
C THR A 140 -0.21 12.77 3.90
N PHE A 141 -1.49 12.76 3.54
CA PHE A 141 -2.19 13.89 2.95
C PHE A 141 -3.07 14.62 3.97
N ASP A 142 -3.24 15.92 3.76
CA ASP A 142 -4.06 16.81 4.57
C ASP A 142 -5.52 16.72 4.13
N ASN A 143 -6.21 15.70 4.65
CA ASN A 143 -7.63 15.48 4.40
C ASN A 143 -8.29 15.02 5.70
N VAL A 144 -9.61 15.18 5.82
CA VAL A 144 -10.41 14.65 6.94
C VAL A 144 -10.19 13.14 7.15
N ALA A 145 -10.01 12.39 6.06
CA ALA A 145 -9.67 10.98 6.10
C ALA A 145 -8.18 10.70 6.40
N ALA A 146 -7.31 11.72 6.36
CA ALA A 146 -5.85 11.67 6.38
C ALA A 146 -5.27 10.42 5.69
N PRO A 147 -5.47 10.29 4.36
CA PRO A 147 -4.99 9.16 3.63
C PRO A 147 -3.46 9.10 3.71
N THR A 148 -2.97 7.88 3.80
CA THR A 148 -1.59 7.52 4.05
C THR A 148 -1.19 6.48 3.03
N PHE A 149 -0.27 6.83 2.14
CA PHE A 149 0.26 5.92 1.13
C PHE A 149 1.62 5.40 1.57
N TYR A 150 1.80 4.09 1.41
CA TYR A 150 3.06 3.42 1.64
C TYR A 150 3.64 3.02 0.28
N ILE A 151 4.81 3.57 -0.05
CA ILE A 151 5.47 3.40 -1.34
C ILE A 151 6.78 2.66 -1.11
N SER A 152 7.02 1.57 -1.84
CA SER A 152 8.29 0.84 -1.78
C SER A 152 9.45 1.71 -2.24
N GLN A 153 10.53 1.79 -1.45
CA GLN A 153 11.70 2.58 -1.83
C GLN A 153 12.46 1.98 -3.03
N GLN A 154 12.35 0.66 -3.23
CA GLN A 154 13.09 -0.04 -4.29
C GLN A 154 12.36 -0.01 -5.62
N THR A 155 11.04 -0.22 -5.59
CA THR A 155 10.21 -0.38 -6.80
C THR A 155 9.45 0.89 -7.15
N GLY A 156 9.12 1.74 -6.16
CA GLY A 156 8.23 2.89 -6.35
C GLY A 156 6.75 2.52 -6.42
N GLU A 157 6.41 1.27 -6.12
CA GLU A 157 5.03 0.78 -6.10
C GLU A 157 4.32 1.17 -4.80
N ILE A 158 3.04 1.52 -4.89
CA ILE A 158 2.18 1.72 -3.71
C ILE A 158 1.82 0.35 -3.14
N VAL A 159 2.52 -0.07 -2.09
CA VAL A 159 2.32 -1.38 -1.45
C VAL A 159 1.07 -1.41 -0.58
N THR A 160 0.67 -0.27 -0.03
CA THR A 160 -0.44 -0.20 0.91
C THR A 160 -1.03 1.21 0.94
N LYS A 161 -2.35 1.30 1.03
CA LYS A 161 -3.14 2.55 1.15
C LYS A 161 -3.94 2.46 2.45
N ARG A 162 -3.92 3.51 3.28
CA ARG A 162 -4.66 3.55 4.56
C ARG A 162 -5.28 4.93 4.76
N HIS A 163 -6.33 5.01 5.57
CA HIS A 163 -6.99 6.26 5.95
C HIS A 163 -7.74 6.06 7.28
N HIS A 164 -8.21 7.14 7.91
CA HIS A 164 -8.85 7.10 9.23
C HIS A 164 -10.11 6.23 9.28
N TYR A 165 -10.93 6.20 8.24
CA TYR A 165 -12.14 5.36 8.23
C TYR A 165 -11.81 3.87 8.29
N TRP A 166 -10.69 3.45 7.69
CA TRP A 166 -10.17 2.09 7.78
C TRP A 166 -9.71 1.77 9.20
N ARG A 167 -8.98 2.70 9.84
CA ARG A 167 -8.52 2.52 11.24
C ARG A 167 -9.70 2.45 12.20
N LEU A 168 -10.73 3.26 11.98
CA LEU A 168 -11.97 3.23 12.76
C LEU A 168 -12.71 1.91 12.56
N PHE A 169 -12.78 1.41 11.33
CA PHE A 169 -13.38 0.11 11.04
C PHE A 169 -12.61 -1.04 11.71
N ASP A 170 -11.26 -1.08 11.62
CA ASP A 170 -10.43 -2.08 12.30
C ASP A 170 -10.63 -2.03 13.83
N TRP A 171 -10.71 -0.83 14.40
CA TRP A 171 -10.98 -0.66 15.83
C TRP A 171 -12.38 -1.15 16.23
N MET A 172 -13.42 -0.75 15.50
CA MET A 172 -14.80 -1.21 15.72
C MET A 172 -14.89 -2.73 15.62
N TRP A 173 -14.17 -3.32 14.66
CA TRP A 173 -14.13 -4.76 14.45
C TRP A 173 -13.45 -5.50 15.59
N ARG A 174 -12.29 -5.01 16.07
CA ARG A 174 -11.64 -5.54 17.27
C ARG A 174 -12.52 -5.45 18.50
N PHE A 175 -13.20 -4.31 18.68
CA PHE A 175 -14.13 -4.10 19.78
C PHE A 175 -15.31 -5.09 19.72
N HIS A 176 -15.93 -5.24 18.56
CA HIS A 176 -17.05 -6.16 18.32
C HIS A 176 -16.70 -7.62 18.62
N MET A 177 -15.48 -8.07 18.28
CA MET A 177 -15.02 -9.44 18.60
C MET A 177 -14.65 -9.62 20.07
N ALA A 178 -13.96 -8.64 20.67
CA ALA A 178 -13.56 -8.68 22.08
C ALA A 178 -14.77 -8.76 23.02
N MET A 179 -15.93 -8.22 22.61
CA MET A 179 -17.19 -8.28 23.36
C MET A 179 -17.72 -9.70 23.63
N PHE A 180 -17.27 -10.70 22.86
CA PHE A 180 -17.62 -12.11 23.05
C PHE A 180 -16.41 -13.01 23.38
N GLY A 181 -15.27 -12.42 23.77
CA GLY A 181 -14.11 -13.17 24.24
C GLY A 181 -13.32 -13.92 23.15
N LEU A 182 -13.56 -13.60 21.87
CA LEU A 182 -12.79 -14.17 20.75
C LEU A 182 -11.47 -13.40 20.59
N THR A 183 -10.35 -14.12 20.53
CA THR A 183 -9.03 -13.53 20.27
C THR A 183 -8.87 -13.17 18.79
N VAL A 184 -8.41 -11.95 18.52
CA VAL A 184 -8.35 -11.29 17.20
C VAL A 184 -7.41 -11.99 16.20
N VAL A 185 -6.58 -12.93 16.64
CA VAL A 185 -5.42 -13.44 15.90
C VAL A 185 -5.79 -14.24 14.63
N GLU A 186 -6.94 -14.90 14.58
CA GLU A 186 -7.30 -15.76 13.43
C GLU A 186 -8.11 -15.07 12.33
N SER A 187 -8.77 -13.92 12.60
CA SER A 187 -9.82 -13.42 11.70
C SER A 187 -9.39 -12.29 10.74
N LYS A 188 -8.18 -11.71 10.86
CA LYS A 188 -7.72 -10.66 9.93
C LYS A 188 -7.55 -11.16 8.47
N ARG A 189 -7.39 -12.47 8.25
CA ARG A 189 -7.22 -13.04 6.89
C ARG A 189 -8.52 -13.20 6.10
N ALA A 190 -9.68 -13.26 6.77
CA ALA A 190 -10.95 -13.54 6.10
C ALA A 190 -11.69 -12.29 5.63
N CYS A 191 -11.45 -11.13 6.25
CA CYS A 191 -12.17 -9.88 5.96
C CYS A 191 -11.40 -8.92 5.02
N PHE A 192 -10.10 -9.13 4.83
CA PHE A 192 -9.18 -8.20 4.17
C PHE A 192 -8.42 -8.84 2.99
N ARG A 193 -9.05 -9.78 2.28
CA ARG A 193 -8.52 -10.34 1.03
C ARG A 193 -9.40 -9.93 -0.14
#